data_AF-A0A2E6VM92-F1
#
_entry.id   AF-A0A2E6VM92-F1
#
_cell.length_a   1.000
_cell.length_b   1.000
_cell.length_c   1.000
_cell.angle_alpha   90.00
_cell.angle_beta   90.00
_cell.angle_gamma   90.00
#
_symmetry.space_group_name_H-M   'P 1'
#
loop_
_entity.id
_entity.type
_entity.pdbx_description
1 polymer ?
#
loop_
_entity_poly.entity_id
_entity_poly.type
_entity_poly.pdbx_seq_one_letter_code
_entity_poly.pdbx_strand_id
1 'polypeptide(L)'
;MNEISCPSCGEDENLSGDSKESGNKEKVTVTCETCGVEWERDLKPQCSKCGAEDMRAAVRSIVDKSRGTQLSIQSLSVVYLCSECDRDELVAWNQSNTPLPPVELPYDID
;
A
#
# COMPACT_ATOMS: atom_id res chain seq x y z
N MET A 1 -7.92 -2.39 -4.90
CA MET A 1 -7.44 -1.06 -5.31
C MET A 1 -8.29 -0.07 -4.52
N ASN A 2 -7.71 0.87 -3.78
CA ASN A 2 -8.52 1.82 -3.00
C ASN A 2 -8.93 2.95 -3.96
N GLU A 3 -9.98 2.70 -4.74
CA GLU A 3 -10.55 3.65 -5.70
C GLU A 3 -11.01 4.92 -4.97
N ILE A 4 -10.63 6.08 -5.49
CA ILE A 4 -11.00 7.38 -4.92
C ILE A 4 -12.18 7.89 -5.75
N SER A 5 -13.27 8.25 -5.09
CA SER A 5 -14.41 8.89 -5.74
C SER A 5 -14.79 10.17 -5.00
N CYS A 6 -15.27 11.16 -5.75
CA CYS A 6 -15.79 12.40 -5.23
C CYS A 6 -16.97 12.15 -4.28
N PRO A 7 -16.93 12.62 -3.02
CA PRO A 7 -18.00 12.38 -2.05
C PRO A 7 -19.29 13.14 -2.36
N SER A 8 -19.24 14.13 -3.27
CA SER A 8 -20.39 14.96 -3.64
C SER A 8 -21.10 14.46 -4.90
N CYS A 9 -20.36 14.14 -5.96
CA CYS A 9 -20.94 13.78 -7.27
C CYS A 9 -20.58 12.38 -7.78
N GLY A 10 -19.73 11.63 -7.07
CA GLY A 10 -19.33 10.27 -7.45
C GLY A 10 -18.27 10.16 -8.54
N GLU A 11 -17.78 11.27 -9.09
CA GLU A 11 -16.69 11.32 -10.08
C GLU A 11 -15.41 10.64 -9.56
N ASP A 12 -14.80 9.77 -10.35
CA ASP A 12 -13.59 9.00 -10.01
C ASP A 12 -12.43 9.22 -11.01
N GLU A 13 -12.69 9.79 -12.19
CA GLU A 13 -11.68 10.05 -13.21
C GLU A 13 -11.11 11.47 -13.13
N ASN A 14 -11.97 12.49 -13.05
CA ASN A 14 -11.57 13.91 -13.11
C ASN A 14 -11.24 14.49 -11.73
N LEU A 15 -10.17 13.97 -11.12
CA LEU A 15 -9.67 14.34 -9.79
C LEU A 15 -8.24 14.88 -9.85
N SER A 16 -7.98 16.04 -9.23
CA SER A 16 -6.63 16.58 -9.03
C SER A 16 -6.21 16.47 -7.57
N GLY A 17 -4.92 16.22 -7.33
CA GLY A 17 -4.35 16.07 -6.00
C GLY A 17 -3.26 17.09 -5.73
N ASP A 18 -3.28 17.69 -4.53
CA ASP A 18 -2.23 18.58 -4.02
C ASP A 18 -1.69 18.00 -2.70
N SER A 19 -0.43 17.55 -2.74
CA SER A 19 0.26 17.02 -1.57
C SER A 19 0.99 18.16 -0.85
N LYS A 20 0.55 18.49 0.37
CA LYS A 20 1.27 19.42 1.24
C LYS A 20 1.85 18.70 2.43
N GLU A 21 3.11 18.99 2.72
CA GLU A 21 3.75 18.57 3.96
C GLU A 21 3.31 19.53 5.08
N SER A 22 2.68 19.02 6.13
CA SER A 22 2.33 19.80 7.32
C SER A 22 2.91 19.13 8.56
N GLY A 23 4.16 19.47 8.90
CA GLY A 23 4.93 18.79 9.94
C GLY A 23 5.29 17.35 9.52
N ASN A 24 5.26 16.39 10.45
CA ASN A 24 5.57 14.96 10.18
C ASN A 24 4.41 14.17 9.52
N LYS A 25 3.40 14.84 8.96
CA LYS A 25 2.27 14.18 8.31
C LYS A 25 2.08 14.72 6.91
N GLU A 26 2.05 13.79 5.96
CA GLU A 26 1.63 14.07 4.60
C GLU A 26 0.12 14.30 4.59
N LYS A 27 -0.31 15.39 3.96
CA LYS A 27 -1.71 15.67 3.69
C LYS A 27 -1.90 15.71 2.18
N VAL A 28 -2.86 14.93 1.69
CA VAL A 28 -3.26 14.98 0.29
C VAL A 28 -4.67 15.55 0.23
N THR A 29 -4.78 16.76 -0.32
CA THR A 29 -6.07 17.36 -0.67
C THR A 29 -6.43 16.93 -2.07
N VAL A 30 -7.66 16.47 -2.26
CA VAL A 30 -8.20 16.09 -3.57
C VAL A 30 -9.29 17.09 -3.95
N THR A 31 -9.24 17.56 -5.19
CA THR A 31 -10.22 18.48 -5.78
C THR A 31 -10.91 17.78 -6.95
N CYS A 32 -12.24 17.71 -6.92
CA CYS A 32 -13.03 17.21 -8.04
C CYS A 32 -13.18 18.30 -9.10
N GLU A 33 -12.72 18.05 -10.31
CA GLU A 33 -12.80 19.05 -11.40
C GLU A 33 -14.22 19.18 -11.99
N THR A 34 -15.09 18.18 -11.76
CA THR A 34 -16.49 18.19 -12.22
C THR A 34 -17.40 19.06 -11.35
N CYS A 35 -17.28 18.99 -10.02
CA CYS A 35 -18.18 19.72 -9.10
C CYS A 35 -17.47 20.73 -8.18
N GLY A 36 -16.14 20.78 -8.21
CA GLY A 36 -15.32 21.73 -7.46
C GLY A 36 -15.19 21.43 -5.96
N VAL A 37 -15.72 20.30 -5.47
CA VAL A 37 -15.55 19.95 -4.05
C VAL A 37 -14.11 19.58 -3.76
N GLU A 38 -13.61 20.02 -2.61
CA GLU A 38 -12.28 19.71 -2.10
C GLU A 38 -12.41 18.92 -0.81
N TRP A 39 -11.61 17.86 -0.65
CA TRP A 39 -11.59 17.08 0.58
C TRP A 39 -10.19 16.53 0.88
N GLU A 40 -9.90 16.33 2.16
CA GLU A 40 -8.66 15.65 2.58
C GLU A 40 -8.84 14.13 2.41
N ARG A 41 -7.89 13.48 1.73
CA ARG A 41 -7.86 12.02 1.61
C ARG A 41 -7.37 11.42 2.92
N ASP A 42 -8.10 10.44 3.46
CA ASP A 42 -7.58 9.62 4.56
C ASP A 42 -6.47 8.70 4.03
N LEU A 43 -5.25 8.91 4.54
CA LEU A 43 -4.05 8.13 4.19
C LEU A 43 -3.83 6.96 5.14
N LYS A 44 -4.71 6.78 6.15
CA LYS A 44 -4.62 5.61 7.02
C LYS A 44 -4.79 4.33 6.19
N PRO A 45 -3.88 3.36 6.34
CA PRO A 45 -4.05 2.06 5.72
C PRO A 45 -5.35 1.39 6.20
N GLN A 46 -6.11 0.85 5.26
CA GLN A 46 -7.32 0.07 5.53
C GLN A 46 -7.28 -1.23 4.74
N CYS A 47 -7.87 -2.28 5.30
CA CYS A 47 -7.93 -3.57 4.62
C CYS A 47 -8.88 -3.48 3.41
N SER A 48 -8.38 -3.78 2.21
CA SER A 48 -9.19 -3.79 0.99
C SER A 48 -10.25 -4.91 0.94
N LYS A 49 -10.15 -5.92 1.83
CA LYS A 49 -11.06 -7.06 1.89
C LYS A 49 -12.20 -6.85 2.89
N CYS A 50 -11.89 -6.41 4.11
CA CYS A 50 -12.88 -6.26 5.19
C CYS A 50 -13.10 -4.82 5.68
N GLY A 51 -12.32 -3.85 5.19
CA GLY A 51 -12.41 -2.44 5.61
C GLY A 51 -11.84 -2.15 6.99
N ALA A 52 -11.23 -3.12 7.68
CA ALA A 52 -10.64 -2.90 8.99
C ALA A 52 -9.49 -1.88 8.95
N GLU A 53 -9.44 -1.02 9.97
CA GLU A 53 -8.37 -0.03 10.16
C GLU A 53 -7.20 -0.58 11.01
N ASP A 54 -7.38 -1.74 11.65
CA ASP A 54 -6.34 -2.44 12.40
C ASP A 54 -5.35 -3.12 11.46
N MET A 55 -4.45 -2.30 10.92
CA MET A 55 -3.44 -2.68 9.95
C MET A 55 -2.06 -2.67 10.59
N ARG A 56 -1.37 -3.82 10.58
CA ARG A 56 -0.01 -3.95 11.11
C ARG A 56 1.01 -3.73 10.02
N ALA A 57 1.91 -2.77 10.22
CA ALA A 57 3.06 -2.58 9.35
C ALA A 57 4.03 -3.76 9.47
N ALA A 58 4.40 -4.33 8.32
CA ALA A 58 5.42 -5.37 8.16
C ALA A 58 6.38 -4.97 7.03
N VAL A 59 7.50 -5.68 6.91
CA VAL A 59 8.43 -5.50 5.78
C VAL A 59 8.42 -6.74 4.89
N ARG A 60 8.33 -6.50 3.58
CA ARG A 60 8.42 -7.53 2.56
C ARG A 60 9.68 -7.35 1.75
N SER A 61 10.33 -8.46 1.43
CA SER A 61 11.50 -8.47 0.57
C SER A 61 11.11 -8.33 -0.90
N ILE A 62 11.91 -7.55 -1.64
CA ILE A 62 11.92 -7.52 -3.09
C ILE A 62 13.22 -8.16 -3.52
N VAL A 63 13.15 -9.20 -4.35
CA VAL A 63 14.30 -10.00 -4.77
C VAL A 63 14.52 -9.91 -6.26
N ASP A 64 15.78 -10.04 -6.67
CA ASP A 64 16.16 -10.13 -8.08
C ASP A 64 17.28 -11.17 -8.26
N LYS A 65 17.50 -11.62 -9.51
CA LYS A 65 18.59 -12.53 -9.87
C LYS A 65 19.91 -11.78 -9.86
N SER A 66 20.82 -12.16 -8.96
CA SER A 66 22.14 -11.55 -8.88
C SER A 66 23.16 -12.24 -9.77
N ARG A 67 23.17 -13.58 -9.79
CA ARG A 67 24.03 -14.39 -10.66
C ARG A 67 23.39 -15.75 -10.94
N GLY A 68 23.20 -16.07 -12.22
CA GLY A 68 22.54 -17.31 -12.64
C GLY A 68 21.13 -17.39 -12.07
N THR A 69 20.80 -18.50 -11.40
CA THR A 69 19.49 -18.72 -10.76
C THR A 69 19.41 -18.25 -9.31
N GLN A 70 20.46 -17.64 -8.76
CA GLN A 70 20.49 -17.19 -7.37
C GLN A 70 19.69 -15.89 -7.21
N LEU A 71 18.72 -15.92 -6.28
CA LEU A 71 17.97 -14.74 -5.85
C LEU A 71 18.68 -14.00 -4.73
N SER A 72 18.59 -12.67 -4.74
CA SER A 72 19.13 -11.80 -3.71
C SER A 72 18.14 -10.67 -3.41
N ILE A 73 18.00 -10.34 -2.12
CA ILE A 73 17.17 -9.21 -1.69
C ILE A 73 17.82 -7.93 -2.21
N GLN A 74 17.09 -7.17 -3.03
CA GLN A 74 17.52 -5.88 -3.54
C GLN A 74 17.04 -4.74 -2.65
N SER A 75 15.83 -4.88 -2.10
CA SER A 75 15.22 -3.86 -1.24
C SER A 75 14.13 -4.47 -0.36
N LEU A 76 13.62 -3.64 0.54
CA LEU A 76 12.47 -3.95 1.39
C LEU A 76 11.36 -2.94 1.13
N SER A 77 10.12 -3.40 1.09
CA SER A 77 8.93 -2.56 1.04
C SER A 77 8.13 -2.68 2.33
N VAL A 78 7.56 -1.57 2.79
CA VAL A 78 6.59 -1.59 3.89
C VAL A 78 5.26 -2.06 3.32
N VAL A 79 4.67 -3.06 3.97
CA VAL A 79 3.33 -3.58 3.66
C VAL A 79 2.47 -3.52 4.92
N TYR A 80 1.16 -3.48 4.74
CA TYR A 80 0.20 -3.44 5.83
C TYR A 80 -0.63 -4.72 5.83
N LEU A 81 -0.55 -5.49 6.91
CA LEU A 81 -1.28 -6.75 7.10
C LEU A 81 -2.51 -6.54 7.97
N CYS A 82 -3.65 -7.06 7.54
CA CYS A 82 -4.86 -7.08 8.34
C CYS A 82 -4.81 -8.21 9.37
N SER A 83 -5.18 -7.92 10.63
CA SER A 83 -5.24 -8.91 11.71
C SER A 83 -6.27 -10.03 11.48
N GLU A 84 -7.27 -9.78 10.62
CA GLU A 84 -8.28 -10.75 10.24
C GLU A 84 -7.97 -11.46 8.92
N CYS A 85 -7.75 -10.71 7.84
CA CYS A 85 -7.61 -11.27 6.50
C CYS A 85 -6.24 -11.89 6.20
N ASP A 86 -5.19 -11.43 6.87
CA ASP A 86 -3.80 -11.84 6.61
C ASP A 86 -3.19 -12.51 7.86
N ARG A 87 -4.05 -13.12 8.68
CA ARG A 87 -3.70 -13.70 9.99
C ARG A 87 -2.49 -14.62 9.94
N ASP A 88 -2.45 -15.55 8.98
CA ASP A 88 -1.37 -16.53 8.89
C ASP A 88 -0.03 -15.87 8.58
N GLU A 89 -0.05 -14.88 7.67
CA GLU A 89 1.13 -14.09 7.31
C GLU A 89 1.59 -13.22 8.48
N LEU A 90 0.64 -12.66 9.23
CA LEU A 90 0.93 -11.88 10.44
C LEU A 90 1.54 -12.75 11.55
N VAL A 91 1.04 -13.97 11.75
CA VAL A 91 1.62 -14.94 12.70
C VAL A 91 3.04 -15.29 12.29
N ALA A 92 3.26 -15.63 11.01
CA ALA A 92 4.59 -15.93 10.50
C ALA A 92 5.55 -14.75 10.68
N TRP A 93 5.11 -13.53 10.38
CA TRP A 93 5.91 -12.32 10.58
C TRP A 93 6.25 -12.08 12.04
N ASN A 94 5.28 -12.19 12.95
CA ASN A 94 5.50 -11.96 14.38
C ASN A 94 6.44 -13.00 15.03
N GLN A 95 6.51 -14.21 14.47
CA GLN A 95 7.40 -15.27 14.94
C GLN A 95 8.77 -15.26 14.23
N SER A 96 8.89 -14.49 13.15
CA SER A 96 10.08 -14.41 12.32
C SER A 96 10.88 -13.15 12.59
N ASN A 97 12.22 -13.26 12.55
CA ASN A 97 13.12 -12.11 12.50
C ASN A 97 13.57 -11.79 11.05
N THR A 98 12.89 -12.34 10.05
CA THR A 98 13.21 -12.14 8.62
C THR A 98 12.02 -11.54 7.88
N PRO A 99 12.25 -10.61 6.92
CA PRO A 99 11.18 -10.03 6.13
C PRO A 99 10.27 -11.08 5.49
N LEU A 100 9.02 -10.70 5.21
CA LEU A 100 8.11 -11.52 4.44
C LEU A 100 8.71 -11.84 3.07
N PRO A 101 8.45 -13.04 2.52
CA PRO A 101 8.88 -13.40 1.19
C PRO A 101 8.21 -12.49 0.14
N PRO A 102 8.83 -12.32 -1.04
CA PRO A 102 8.21 -11.60 -2.16
C PRO A 102 6.92 -12.32 -2.60
N VAL A 103 5.94 -11.56 -3.09
CA VAL A 103 4.70 -12.13 -3.67
C VAL A 103 4.99 -12.83 -5.00
N GLU A 104 5.84 -12.21 -5.80
CA GLU A 104 6.22 -12.67 -7.13
C GLU A 104 7.74 -12.78 -7.21
N LEU A 105 8.21 -13.86 -7.83
CA LEU A 105 9.62 -14.05 -8.10
C LEU A 105 9.97 -13.48 -9.48
N PRO A 106 11.19 -12.96 -9.68
CA PRO A 106 11.65 -12.50 -10.98
C PRO A 106 11.66 -13.69 -11.97
N TYR A 107 10.97 -13.52 -13.08
CA TYR A 107 11.01 -14.44 -14.22
C TYR A 107 12.11 -14.02 -15.20
N ASP A 108 12.60 -14.97 -16.01
CA ASP A 108 13.51 -14.63 -17.10
C ASP A 108 12.74 -13.86 -18.18
N ILE A 109 13.27 -12.71 -18.60
CA ILE A 109 12.83 -12.04 -19.83
C ILE A 109 13.65 -12.68 -20.95
N ASP A 110 13.00 -13.46 -21.81
CA ASP A 110 13.59 -14.06 -23.02
C ASP A 110 14.13 -13.02 -24.00
#